data_AF-A0A2D8KY46-F1
#
_entry.id   AF-A0A2D8KY46-F1
#
_cell.length_a   1.000
_cell.length_b   1.000
_cell.length_c   1.000
_cell.angle_alpha   90.00
_cell.angle_beta   90.00
_cell.angle_gamma   90.00
#
_symmetry.space_group_name_H-M   'P 1'
#
loop_
_entity.id
_entity.type
_entity.pdbx_description
1 polymer ?
#
loop_
_entity_poly.entity_id
_entity_poly.type
_entity_poly.pdbx_seq_one_letter_code
_entity_poly.pdbx_strand_id
1 'polypeptide(L)'
;MMQASLAEAESLVLKAAAGAGLEPGLASLSARATRWLCQYGLPGTRLVVRALTNWLERRSVGVKWTGDTKLSAVTENQMVSVLYAGAVVIDHRSLVRAPMTVTSPDEPLLLLAMVADAIGDGSVKVAWSDSSGTRQGLQADNDGYTFLGVGYCPLHRSGTLDLCLTCDWNPPEITGSVLWNDAALVHRQESVYKNGVEIERAELLFLHQWGAKTLIPDSDISREKGAGAGRIDTD
;
A
#
# COMPACT_ATOMS: atom_id res chain seq x y z
N MET A 1 -16.36 -2.23 -14.65
CA MET A 1 -15.89 -1.50 -13.46
C MET A 1 -16.97 -1.63 -12.39
N MET A 2 -16.59 -1.52 -11.12
CA MET A 2 -17.51 -1.50 -9.98
C MET A 2 -17.25 -0.22 -9.20
N GLN A 3 -18.32 0.42 -8.72
CA GLN A 3 -18.21 1.47 -7.69
C GLN A 3 -18.32 0.80 -6.33
N ALA A 4 -17.34 1.07 -5.47
CA ALA A 4 -17.26 0.51 -4.13
C ALA A 4 -17.12 1.64 -3.10
N SER A 5 -17.64 1.45 -1.90
CA SER A 5 -17.22 2.26 -0.75
C SER A 5 -15.76 1.98 -0.41
N LEU A 6 -15.13 2.90 0.35
CA LEU A 6 -13.77 2.68 0.87
C LEU A 6 -13.67 1.41 1.73
N ALA A 7 -14.72 1.11 2.51
CA ALA A 7 -14.77 -0.09 3.34
C ALA A 7 -14.89 -1.37 2.50
N GLU A 8 -15.63 -1.34 1.40
CA GLU A 8 -15.71 -2.49 0.47
C GLU A 8 -14.38 -2.70 -0.25
N ALA A 9 -13.73 -1.64 -0.74
CA ALA A 9 -12.41 -1.74 -1.36
C ALA A 9 -11.39 -2.35 -0.39
N GLU A 10 -11.34 -1.86 0.86
CA GLU A 10 -10.50 -2.40 1.92
C GLU A 10 -10.81 -3.87 2.23
N SER A 11 -12.09 -4.23 2.38
CA SER A 11 -12.52 -5.60 2.67
C SER A 11 -12.17 -6.58 1.55
N LEU A 12 -12.34 -6.17 0.28
CA LEU A 12 -11.95 -6.97 -0.88
C LEU A 12 -10.45 -7.24 -0.89
N VAL A 13 -9.64 -6.21 -0.63
CA VAL A 13 -8.18 -6.34 -0.57
C VAL A 13 -7.74 -7.22 0.59
N LEU A 14 -8.32 -7.03 1.77
CA LEU A 14 -8.01 -7.84 2.96
C LEU A 14 -8.25 -9.33 2.68
N LYS A 15 -9.41 -9.68 2.13
CA LYS A 15 -9.76 -11.06 1.77
C LYS A 15 -8.82 -11.60 0.69
N ALA A 16 -8.54 -10.81 -0.35
CA ALA A 16 -7.65 -11.23 -1.43
C ALA A 16 -6.21 -11.48 -0.94
N ALA A 17 -5.66 -10.58 -0.13
CA ALA A 17 -4.31 -10.74 0.43
C ALA A 17 -4.23 -11.96 1.35
N ALA A 18 -5.20 -12.14 2.25
CA ALA A 18 -5.27 -13.32 3.12
C ALA A 18 -5.42 -14.62 2.30
N GLY A 19 -6.30 -14.63 1.30
CA GLY A 19 -6.50 -15.77 0.41
C GLY A 19 -5.31 -16.06 -0.51
N ALA A 20 -4.46 -15.07 -0.76
CA ALA A 20 -3.16 -15.22 -1.41
C ALA A 20 -2.09 -15.85 -0.51
N GLY A 21 -2.38 -16.02 0.78
CA GLY A 21 -1.48 -16.62 1.76
C GLY A 21 -0.60 -15.61 2.50
N LEU A 22 -0.89 -14.32 2.39
CA LEU A 22 -0.21 -13.28 3.17
C LEU A 22 -0.61 -13.39 4.65
N GLU A 23 0.34 -13.16 5.55
CA GLU A 23 0.07 -13.19 6.99
C GLU A 23 -0.97 -12.12 7.37
N PRO A 24 -1.85 -12.37 8.37
CA PRO A 24 -2.95 -11.46 8.70
C PRO A 24 -2.53 -9.99 8.95
N GLY A 25 -1.34 -9.79 9.54
CA GLY A 25 -0.78 -8.46 9.76
C GLY A 25 -0.43 -7.73 8.45
N LEU A 26 0.25 -8.43 7.53
CA LEU A 26 0.61 -7.88 6.22
C LEU A 26 -0.62 -7.66 5.33
N ALA A 27 -1.61 -8.57 5.40
CA ALA A 27 -2.87 -8.44 4.69
C ALA A 27 -3.65 -7.20 5.15
N SER A 28 -3.75 -7.00 6.47
CA SER A 28 -4.41 -5.83 7.06
C SER A 28 -3.68 -4.53 6.73
N LEU A 29 -2.34 -4.53 6.80
CA LEU A 29 -1.55 -3.35 6.43
C LEU A 29 -1.75 -2.97 4.95
N SER A 30 -1.74 -3.96 4.05
CA SER A 30 -1.95 -3.75 2.62
C SER A 30 -3.36 -3.22 2.31
N ALA A 31 -4.37 -3.71 3.03
CA ALA A 31 -5.75 -3.25 2.91
C ALA A 31 -5.91 -1.79 3.36
N ARG A 32 -5.36 -1.43 4.52
CA ARG A 32 -5.41 -0.04 5.01
C ARG A 32 -4.64 0.93 4.12
N ALA A 33 -3.45 0.55 3.65
CA ALA A 33 -2.69 1.35 2.69
C ALA A 33 -3.47 1.55 1.37
N THR A 34 -4.19 0.52 0.92
CA THR A 34 -5.09 0.64 -0.24
C THR A 34 -6.21 1.62 0.03
N ARG A 35 -6.87 1.53 1.20
CA ARG A 35 -7.90 2.49 1.62
C ARG A 35 -7.35 3.92 1.66
N TRP A 36 -6.16 4.12 2.23
CA TRP A 36 -5.49 5.42 2.32
C TRP A 36 -5.25 6.03 0.94
N LEU A 37 -4.83 5.24 -0.06
CA LEU A 37 -4.70 5.72 -1.43
C LEU A 37 -6.05 6.05 -2.06
N CYS A 38 -7.01 5.12 -1.94
CA CYS A 38 -8.34 5.27 -2.52
C CYS A 38 -9.08 6.49 -1.96
N GLN A 39 -8.90 6.84 -0.69
CA GLN A 39 -9.55 8.01 -0.08
C GLN A 39 -9.10 9.32 -0.75
N TYR A 40 -7.91 9.36 -1.34
CA TYR A 40 -7.41 10.51 -2.10
C TYR A 40 -7.58 10.33 -3.61
N GLY A 41 -8.43 9.40 -4.05
CA GLY A 41 -8.67 9.12 -5.47
C GLY A 41 -7.42 8.62 -6.20
N LEU A 42 -6.49 7.98 -5.48
CA LEU A 42 -5.31 7.33 -6.05
C LEU A 42 -5.62 5.83 -6.30
N PRO A 43 -4.91 5.16 -7.23
CA PRO A 43 -5.29 3.82 -7.70
C PRO A 43 -4.81 2.71 -6.73
N GLY A 44 -5.29 2.74 -5.48
CA GLY A 44 -4.87 1.81 -4.42
C GLY A 44 -5.11 0.35 -4.77
N THR A 45 -6.28 0.00 -5.29
CA THR A 45 -6.65 -1.37 -5.69
C THR A 45 -5.72 -1.92 -6.78
N ARG A 46 -5.39 -1.09 -7.78
CA ARG A 46 -4.42 -1.46 -8.83
C ARG A 46 -3.06 -1.79 -8.25
N LEU A 47 -2.57 -0.95 -7.35
CA LEU A 47 -1.22 -1.07 -6.81
C LEU A 47 -1.10 -2.32 -5.93
N VAL A 48 -2.08 -2.61 -5.08
CA VAL A 48 -2.04 -3.83 -4.25
C VAL A 48 -2.20 -5.10 -5.09
N VAL A 49 -3.02 -5.09 -6.13
CA VAL A 49 -3.12 -6.21 -7.08
C VAL A 49 -1.78 -6.47 -7.77
N ARG A 50 -1.09 -5.41 -8.21
CA ARG A 50 0.26 -5.53 -8.79
C ARG A 50 1.28 -6.02 -7.79
N ALA A 51 1.30 -5.51 -6.55
CA ALA A 51 2.20 -5.96 -5.49
C ALA A 51 2.00 -7.45 -5.17
N LEU A 52 0.75 -7.89 -5.01
CA LEU A 52 0.41 -9.31 -4.80
C LEU A 52 0.84 -10.15 -6.00
N THR A 53 0.61 -9.68 -7.22
CA THR A 53 1.05 -10.39 -8.44
C THR A 53 2.57 -10.52 -8.49
N ASN A 54 3.31 -9.43 -8.24
CA ASN A 54 4.78 -9.44 -8.22
C ASN A 54 5.31 -10.43 -7.17
N TRP A 55 4.69 -10.48 -5.99
CA TRP A 55 5.06 -11.41 -4.92
C TRP A 55 4.74 -12.87 -5.28
N LEU A 56 3.52 -13.15 -5.74
CA LEU A 56 3.08 -14.50 -6.13
C LEU A 56 3.93 -15.08 -7.28
N GLU A 57 4.34 -14.23 -8.21
CA GLU A 57 5.20 -14.60 -9.34
C GLU A 57 6.70 -14.54 -9.00
N ARG A 58 7.06 -14.24 -7.74
CA ARG A 58 8.45 -14.13 -7.26
C ARG A 58 9.30 -13.10 -8.03
N ARG A 59 8.65 -12.08 -8.59
CA ARG A 59 9.31 -10.90 -9.18
C ARG A 59 9.77 -9.92 -8.10
N SER A 60 9.12 -9.94 -6.95
CA SER A 60 9.56 -9.27 -5.73
C SER A 60 9.65 -10.25 -4.57
N VAL A 61 10.55 -9.96 -3.63
CA VAL A 61 10.82 -10.84 -2.47
C VAL A 61 10.92 -10.04 -1.19
N GLY A 62 10.97 -10.75 -0.06
CA GLY A 62 11.16 -10.15 1.25
C GLY A 62 12.43 -9.31 1.35
N VAL A 63 12.58 -8.63 2.47
CA VAL A 63 13.67 -7.68 2.72
C VAL A 63 14.76 -8.27 3.60
N LYS A 64 15.99 -7.81 3.38
CA LYS A 64 17.11 -7.91 4.31
C LYS A 64 17.66 -6.53 4.59
N TRP A 65 18.21 -6.39 5.78
CA TRP A 65 18.97 -5.21 6.16
C TRP A 65 20.38 -5.30 5.56
N THR A 66 20.83 -4.22 4.94
CA THR A 66 22.17 -4.10 4.34
C THR A 66 22.84 -2.85 4.88
N GLY A 67 23.93 -2.98 5.64
CA GLY A 67 24.53 -1.85 6.36
C GLY A 67 23.66 -1.40 7.54
N ASP A 68 23.60 -0.10 7.83
CA ASP A 68 22.81 0.42 8.97
C ASP A 68 21.52 1.13 8.55
N THR A 69 21.37 1.49 7.27
CA THR A 69 20.32 2.39 6.79
C THR A 69 19.61 1.92 5.53
N LYS A 70 19.82 0.68 5.07
CA LYS A 70 19.29 0.21 3.79
C LYS A 70 18.51 -1.10 3.92
N LEU A 71 17.29 -1.10 3.38
CA LEU A 71 16.48 -2.29 3.15
C LEU A 71 16.57 -2.66 1.67
N SER A 72 16.96 -3.90 1.41
CA SER A 72 17.16 -4.45 0.07
C SER A 72 16.52 -5.82 -0.05
N ALA A 73 16.32 -6.30 -1.28
CA ALA A 73 15.76 -7.64 -1.50
C ALA A 73 16.67 -8.72 -0.90
N VAL A 74 16.07 -9.77 -0.33
CA VAL A 74 16.83 -10.93 0.18
C VAL A 74 17.72 -11.54 -0.91
N THR A 75 17.19 -11.62 -2.13
CA THR A 75 17.87 -12.10 -3.32
C THR A 75 18.42 -10.94 -4.14
N GLU A 76 19.64 -11.08 -4.66
CA GLU A 76 20.23 -10.07 -5.55
C GLU A 76 19.43 -9.92 -6.86
N ASN A 77 19.44 -8.71 -7.42
CA ASN A 77 18.75 -8.35 -8.67
C ASN A 77 17.23 -8.56 -8.68
N GLN A 78 16.60 -8.75 -7.51
CA GLN A 78 15.15 -8.77 -7.36
C GLN A 78 14.64 -7.49 -6.72
N MET A 79 13.35 -7.19 -6.96
CA MET A 79 12.69 -6.05 -6.33
C MET A 79 12.36 -6.35 -4.87
N VAL A 80 12.37 -5.31 -4.05
CA VAL A 80 11.81 -5.38 -2.70
C VAL A 80 10.30 -5.45 -2.79
N SER A 81 9.69 -6.48 -2.20
CA SER A 81 8.25 -6.55 -2.06
C SER A 81 7.79 -5.57 -0.98
N VAL A 82 6.96 -4.60 -1.36
CA VAL A 82 6.44 -3.60 -0.43
C VAL A 82 5.54 -4.20 0.64
N LEU A 83 4.97 -5.38 0.38
CA LEU A 83 4.17 -6.14 1.35
C LEU A 83 4.98 -6.49 2.61
N TYR A 84 6.29 -6.72 2.48
CA TYR A 84 7.19 -6.95 3.61
C TYR A 84 7.91 -5.68 4.05
N ALA A 85 8.34 -4.84 3.10
CA ALA A 85 9.08 -3.62 3.42
C ALA A 85 8.25 -2.66 4.28
N GLY A 86 6.96 -2.51 4.01
CA GLY A 86 6.07 -1.64 4.78
C GLY A 86 6.05 -2.05 6.26
N ALA A 87 5.85 -3.34 6.54
CA ALA A 87 5.83 -3.84 7.92
C ALA A 87 7.17 -3.61 8.63
N VAL A 88 8.30 -3.94 7.98
CA VAL A 88 9.64 -3.75 8.59
C VAL A 88 9.91 -2.28 8.90
N VAL A 89 9.55 -1.36 7.99
CA VAL A 89 9.71 0.09 8.21
C VAL A 89 8.88 0.56 9.41
N ILE A 90 7.62 0.12 9.50
CA ILE A 90 6.69 0.52 10.57
C ILE A 90 7.16 -0.02 11.92
N ASP A 91 7.50 -1.29 11.99
CA ASP A 91 7.95 -1.94 13.23
C ASP A 91 9.27 -1.36 13.74
N HIS A 92 10.11 -0.85 12.84
CA HIS A 92 11.40 -0.26 13.21
C HIS A 92 11.35 1.26 13.31
N ARG A 93 10.19 1.90 13.14
CA ARG A 93 10.00 3.37 13.22
C ARG A 93 10.70 4.00 14.44
N SER A 94 10.62 3.38 15.61
CA SER A 94 11.26 3.86 16.85
C SER A 94 12.79 3.74 16.84
N LEU A 95 13.34 2.87 16.00
CA LEU A 95 14.77 2.65 15.79
C LEU A 95 15.33 3.56 14.68
N VAL A 96 14.48 4.12 13.80
CA VAL A 96 14.88 4.96 12.67
C VAL A 96 15.11 6.42 13.12
N ARG A 97 16.17 6.66 13.90
CA ARG A 97 16.71 8.03 14.13
C ARG A 97 17.54 8.57 12.95
N ALA A 98 17.75 7.76 11.91
CA ALA A 98 18.53 8.09 10.73
C ALA A 98 17.76 7.71 9.47
N PRO A 99 17.96 8.41 8.32
CA PRO A 99 17.26 8.08 7.09
C PRO A 99 17.43 6.62 6.67
N MET A 100 16.31 5.96 6.36
CA MET A 100 16.27 4.59 5.85
C MET A 100 15.97 4.57 4.36
N THR A 101 16.72 3.82 3.57
CA THR A 101 16.47 3.66 2.13
C THR A 101 15.94 2.27 1.82
N VAL A 102 14.76 2.17 1.22
CA VAL A 102 14.22 0.95 0.62
C VAL A 102 14.57 0.95 -0.86
N THR A 103 15.36 -0.02 -1.30
CA THR A 103 15.83 -0.04 -2.69
C THR A 103 14.92 -0.79 -3.63
N SER A 104 14.64 -0.17 -4.78
CA SER A 104 13.88 -0.78 -5.88
C SER A 104 12.60 -1.50 -5.39
N PRO A 105 11.69 -0.82 -4.67
CA PRO A 105 10.42 -1.41 -4.28
C PRO A 105 9.56 -1.71 -5.50
N ASP A 106 8.80 -2.79 -5.44
CA ASP A 106 7.95 -3.23 -6.53
C ASP A 106 6.70 -2.35 -6.71
N GLU A 107 6.16 -1.75 -5.65
CA GLU A 107 5.08 -0.75 -5.73
C GLU A 107 5.33 0.46 -4.79
N PRO A 108 6.20 1.41 -5.19
CA PRO A 108 6.64 2.52 -4.34
C PRO A 108 5.51 3.37 -3.73
N LEU A 109 4.47 3.68 -4.51
CA LEU A 109 3.32 4.45 -4.01
C LEU A 109 2.55 3.71 -2.92
N LEU A 110 2.48 2.37 -3.00
CA LEU A 110 1.84 1.56 -1.96
C LEU A 110 2.68 1.53 -0.68
N LEU A 111 4.01 1.43 -0.79
CA LEU A 111 4.90 1.53 0.37
C LEU A 111 4.76 2.88 1.09
N LEU A 112 4.71 3.97 0.32
CA LEU A 112 4.48 5.31 0.85
C LEU A 112 3.15 5.36 1.62
N ALA A 113 2.08 4.79 1.08
CA ALA A 113 0.78 4.75 1.75
C ALA A 113 0.77 3.88 3.01
N MET A 114 1.48 2.75 3.01
CA MET A 114 1.64 1.91 4.21
C MET A 114 2.28 2.70 5.35
N VAL A 115 3.33 3.45 5.04
CA VAL A 115 4.09 4.25 6.01
C VAL A 115 3.27 5.45 6.47
N ALA A 116 2.59 6.14 5.56
CA ALA A 116 1.72 7.27 5.90
C ALA A 116 0.54 6.86 6.80
N ASP A 117 -0.17 5.77 6.45
CA ASP A 117 -1.29 5.23 7.24
C ASP A 117 -0.86 4.84 8.67
N ALA A 118 0.27 4.16 8.80
CA ALA A 118 0.73 3.64 10.08
C ALA A 118 1.30 4.71 11.03
N ILE A 119 1.69 5.88 10.51
CA ILE A 119 2.34 6.91 11.31
C ILE A 119 1.35 7.78 12.07
N GLY A 120 0.11 7.90 11.58
CA GLY A 120 -0.98 8.62 12.24
C GLY A 120 -0.58 10.08 12.51
N ASP A 121 -0.28 10.39 13.77
CA ASP A 121 0.00 11.75 14.26
C ASP A 121 1.50 12.11 14.30
N GLY A 122 2.36 11.33 13.66
CA GLY A 122 3.80 11.58 13.62
C GLY A 122 4.25 12.35 12.38
N SER A 123 5.34 13.11 12.49
CA SER A 123 5.99 13.63 11.29
C SER A 123 6.76 12.52 10.57
N VAL A 124 6.46 12.32 9.29
CA VAL A 124 7.24 11.47 8.40
C VAL A 124 7.47 12.19 7.09
N LYS A 125 8.67 12.00 6.54
CA LYS A 125 8.93 12.32 5.14
C LYS A 125 9.33 11.05 4.40
N VAL A 126 8.68 10.86 3.26
CA VAL A 126 9.01 9.82 2.29
C VAL A 126 9.50 10.55 1.05
N ALA A 127 10.77 10.41 0.71
CA ALA A 127 11.40 11.13 -0.38
C ALA A 127 11.97 10.18 -1.44
N TRP A 128 11.96 10.62 -2.68
CA TRP A 128 12.65 9.98 -3.80
C TRP A 128 13.32 11.03 -4.68
N SER A 129 14.34 10.62 -5.43
CA SER A 129 14.98 11.49 -6.42
C SER A 129 14.39 11.23 -7.80
N ASP A 130 14.16 12.30 -8.56
CA ASP A 130 13.92 12.18 -9.99
C ASP A 130 15.23 12.07 -10.79
N SER A 131 15.13 11.93 -12.11
CA SER A 131 16.29 11.80 -13.00
C SER A 131 17.19 13.05 -13.04
N SER A 132 16.70 14.20 -12.58
CA SER A 132 17.47 15.45 -12.45
C SER A 132 18.14 15.61 -11.09
N GLY A 133 17.90 14.67 -10.17
CA GLY A 133 18.38 14.73 -8.79
C GLY A 133 17.51 15.59 -7.86
N THR A 134 16.41 16.14 -8.36
CA THR A 134 15.44 16.90 -7.54
C THR A 134 14.75 15.93 -6.59
N ARG A 135 14.74 16.27 -5.29
CA ARG A 135 14.04 15.47 -4.29
C ARG A 135 12.56 15.80 -4.32
N GLN A 136 11.78 14.78 -4.61
CA GLN A 136 10.33 14.75 -4.53
C GLN A 136 9.93 14.00 -3.25
N GLY A 137 8.71 14.15 -2.78
CA GLY A 137 8.30 13.47 -1.56
C GLY A 137 6.86 13.64 -1.13
N LEU A 138 6.48 12.85 -0.13
CA LEU A 138 5.34 13.10 0.74
C LEU A 138 5.90 13.58 2.09
N GLN A 139 5.38 14.71 2.56
CA GLN A 139 5.53 15.15 3.93
C GLN A 139 4.19 14.93 4.65
N ALA A 140 4.23 14.19 5.76
CA ALA A 140 3.16 14.14 6.73
C ALA A 140 3.62 14.84 8.01
N ASP A 141 2.77 15.68 8.56
CA ASP A 141 2.96 16.37 9.82
C ASP A 141 1.60 16.53 10.52
N ASN A 142 1.58 17.23 11.66
CA ASN A 142 0.36 17.43 12.43
C ASN A 142 -0.73 18.20 11.66
N ASP A 143 -0.35 18.91 10.59
CA ASP A 143 -1.24 19.75 9.79
C ASP A 143 -1.74 19.03 8.52
N GLY A 144 -1.39 17.75 8.35
CA GLY A 144 -1.89 16.87 7.30
C GLY A 144 -0.81 16.36 6.36
N TYR A 145 -1.17 16.19 5.08
CA TYR A 145 -0.31 15.59 4.06
C TYR A 145 -0.01 16.58 2.94
N THR A 146 1.27 16.70 2.58
CA THR A 146 1.72 17.49 1.42
C THR A 146 2.55 16.62 0.47
N PHE A 147 2.03 16.42 -0.73
CA PHE A 147 2.77 15.85 -1.85
C PHE A 147 3.56 16.95 -2.55
N LEU A 148 4.87 16.74 -2.64
CA LEU A 148 5.85 17.65 -3.22
C LEU A 148 6.47 16.97 -4.45
N GLY A 149 6.23 17.56 -5.62
CA GLY A 149 7.02 17.32 -6.82
C GLY A 149 6.37 17.67 -8.14
N VAL A 150 7.02 17.26 -9.23
CA VAL A 150 6.52 17.47 -10.60
C VAL A 150 5.44 16.45 -11.02
N GLY A 151 5.08 15.54 -10.11
CA GLY A 151 4.11 14.47 -10.31
C GLY A 151 4.47 13.21 -9.52
N TYR A 152 3.57 12.23 -9.51
CA TYR A 152 3.75 10.93 -8.84
C TYR A 152 3.90 9.77 -9.82
N CYS A 153 3.96 10.04 -11.14
CA CYS A 153 4.17 9.04 -12.19
C CYS A 153 5.36 8.10 -11.94
N PRO A 154 6.53 8.56 -11.42
CA PRO A 154 7.63 7.67 -11.09
C PRO A 154 7.25 6.58 -10.07
N LEU A 155 6.37 6.89 -9.11
CA LEU A 155 5.94 5.96 -8.06
C LEU A 155 5.05 4.81 -8.57
N HIS A 156 4.61 4.88 -9.84
CA HIS A 156 3.88 3.78 -10.49
C HIS A 156 4.80 2.74 -11.15
N ARG A 157 6.11 3.01 -11.23
CA ARG A 157 7.07 2.13 -11.90
C ARG A 157 7.74 1.21 -10.88
N SER A 158 7.54 -0.09 -11.07
CA SER A 158 8.11 -1.12 -10.21
C SER A 158 9.63 -1.19 -10.36
N GLY A 159 10.35 -1.17 -9.24
CA GLY A 159 11.79 -1.47 -9.20
C GLY A 159 12.72 -0.43 -9.82
N THR A 160 12.23 0.77 -10.18
CA THR A 160 13.04 1.77 -10.88
C THR A 160 13.54 2.91 -9.99
N LEU A 161 13.18 2.93 -8.71
CA LEU A 161 13.53 4.02 -7.80
C LEU A 161 13.83 3.51 -6.40
N ASP A 162 14.61 4.28 -5.66
CA ASP A 162 14.83 4.06 -4.23
C ASP A 162 13.97 5.03 -3.42
N LEU A 163 13.37 4.54 -2.33
CA LEU A 163 12.56 5.34 -1.41
C LEU A 163 13.33 5.59 -0.12
N CYS A 164 13.57 6.86 0.19
CA CYS A 164 14.16 7.30 1.44
C CYS A 164 13.06 7.68 2.43
N LEU A 165 13.08 7.11 3.63
CA LEU A 165 12.09 7.32 4.68
C LEU A 165 12.78 7.91 5.91
N THR A 166 12.21 8.99 6.44
CA THR A 166 12.74 9.69 7.61
C THR A 166 11.64 10.04 8.59
N CYS A 167 11.82 9.66 9.85
CA CYS A 167 10.97 10.01 10.99
C CYS A 167 11.80 10.84 11.97
N ASP A 168 12.32 12.00 11.55
CA ASP A 168 13.25 12.80 12.37
C ASP A 168 12.89 14.30 12.33
N TRP A 169 13.45 15.08 13.27
CA TRP A 169 13.19 16.49 13.50
C TRP A 169 13.89 17.43 12.50
N ASN A 170 14.83 16.93 11.68
CA ASN A 170 15.46 17.70 10.61
C ASN A 170 15.66 16.87 9.33
N PRO A 171 14.57 16.39 8.72
CA PRO A 171 14.66 15.55 7.55
C PRO A 171 15.20 16.36 6.35
N PRO A 172 15.90 15.71 5.41
CA PRO A 172 16.42 16.37 4.23
C PRO A 172 15.30 17.11 3.50
N GLU A 173 15.59 18.33 3.05
CA GLU A 173 14.61 19.16 2.37
C GLU A 173 14.16 18.50 1.06
N ILE A 174 12.84 18.46 0.87
CA ILE A 174 12.22 18.06 -0.39
C ILE A 174 12.14 19.33 -1.24
N THR A 175 12.82 19.32 -2.37
CA THR A 175 13.00 20.50 -3.23
C THR A 175 11.93 20.62 -4.31
N GLY A 176 11.05 19.62 -4.42
CA GLY A 176 9.92 19.61 -5.34
C GLY A 176 8.88 20.69 -5.02
N SER A 177 8.21 21.19 -6.06
CA SER A 177 7.05 22.09 -5.91
C SER A 177 5.87 21.38 -5.25
N VAL A 178 5.01 22.10 -4.54
CA VAL A 178 3.75 21.53 -4.01
C VAL A 178 2.87 21.03 -5.16
N LEU A 179 2.63 19.72 -5.19
CA LEU A 179 1.72 19.07 -6.11
C LEU A 179 0.30 19.08 -5.54
N TRP A 180 0.17 18.56 -4.32
CA TRP A 180 -1.08 18.60 -3.55
C TRP A 180 -0.75 18.94 -2.11
N ASN A 181 -1.42 19.98 -1.59
CA ASN A 181 -1.46 20.26 -0.17
C ASN A 181 -2.67 19.58 0.47
N ASP A 182 -2.80 19.74 1.78
CA ASP A 182 -3.90 19.16 2.55
C ASP A 182 -5.28 19.56 2.00
N ALA A 183 -5.49 20.85 1.69
CA ALA A 183 -6.74 21.33 1.11
C ALA A 183 -7.12 20.62 -0.22
N ALA A 184 -6.13 20.39 -1.09
CA ALA A 184 -6.34 19.63 -2.32
C ALA A 184 -6.69 18.16 -2.05
N LEU A 185 -6.08 17.55 -1.03
CA LEU A 185 -6.36 16.17 -0.63
C LEU A 185 -7.76 16.03 0.01
N VAL A 186 -8.17 16.97 0.85
CA VAL A 186 -9.53 17.04 1.41
C VAL A 186 -10.57 17.12 0.29
N HIS A 187 -10.34 17.97 -0.73
CA HIS A 187 -11.25 18.06 -1.86
C HIS A 187 -11.36 16.74 -2.66
N ARG A 188 -10.24 16.03 -2.84
CA ARG A 188 -10.22 14.71 -3.46
C ARG A 188 -10.99 13.69 -2.63
N GLN A 189 -10.87 13.75 -1.31
CA GLN A 189 -11.59 12.89 -0.38
C GLN A 189 -13.10 13.11 -0.41
N GLU A 190 -13.56 14.36 -0.45
CA GLU A 190 -14.98 14.68 -0.63
C GLU A 190 -15.57 14.09 -1.92
N SER A 191 -14.78 14.10 -3.01
CA SER A 191 -15.19 13.48 -4.27
C SER A 191 -15.38 11.96 -4.12
N VAL A 192 -14.44 11.28 -3.46
CA VAL A 192 -14.51 9.83 -3.21
C VAL A 192 -15.67 9.49 -2.29
N TYR A 193 -15.97 10.30 -1.28
CA TYR A 193 -17.13 10.08 -0.41
C TYR A 193 -18.47 10.18 -1.14
N LYS A 194 -18.56 11.01 -2.17
CA LYS A 194 -19.78 11.17 -2.99
C LYS A 194 -19.91 10.09 -4.06
N ASN A 195 -18.80 9.74 -4.71
CA ASN A 195 -18.81 8.94 -5.93
C ASN A 195 -18.41 7.47 -5.71
N GLY A 196 -17.76 7.17 -4.58
CA GLY A 196 -17.14 5.88 -4.32
C GLY A 196 -15.74 5.76 -4.94
N VAL A 197 -15.21 4.55 -4.85
CA VAL A 197 -13.93 4.10 -5.41
C VAL A 197 -14.21 3.28 -6.66
N GLU A 198 -13.64 3.69 -7.77
CA GLU A 198 -13.69 2.94 -9.01
C GLU A 198 -12.70 1.77 -8.98
N ILE A 199 -13.22 0.55 -9.15
CA ILE A 199 -12.41 -0.66 -9.26
C ILE A 199 -12.53 -1.21 -10.68
N GLU A 200 -11.39 -1.35 -11.37
CA GLU A 200 -11.37 -1.89 -12.72
C GLU A 200 -11.75 -3.38 -12.74
N ARG A 201 -12.29 -3.85 -13.87
CA ARG A 201 -12.76 -5.24 -14.00
C ARG A 201 -11.64 -6.25 -13.77
N ALA A 202 -10.43 -5.98 -14.26
CA ALA A 202 -9.29 -6.87 -14.07
C ALA A 202 -8.86 -6.95 -12.60
N GLU A 203 -8.83 -5.82 -11.90
CA GLU A 203 -8.53 -5.73 -10.48
C GLU A 203 -9.59 -6.49 -9.67
N LEU A 204 -10.87 -6.27 -9.97
CA LEU A 204 -11.98 -6.92 -9.30
C LEU A 204 -11.96 -8.45 -9.47
N LEU A 205 -11.63 -8.94 -10.67
CA LEU A 205 -11.49 -10.38 -10.92
C LEU A 205 -10.37 -11.00 -10.07
N PHE A 206 -9.21 -10.33 -9.98
CA PHE A 206 -8.11 -10.78 -9.12
C PHE A 206 -8.54 -10.82 -7.65
N LEU A 207 -9.16 -9.73 -7.16
CA LEU A 207 -9.59 -9.62 -5.77
C LEU A 207 -10.63 -10.69 -5.41
N HIS A 208 -11.60 -10.97 -6.28
CA HIS A 208 -12.56 -12.04 -6.06
C HIS A 208 -11.94 -13.43 -6.12
N GLN A 209 -11.07 -13.69 -7.11
CA GLN A 209 -10.42 -14.99 -7.26
C GLN A 209 -9.63 -15.38 -6.00
N TRP A 210 -8.84 -14.45 -5.47
CA TRP A 210 -8.05 -14.71 -4.27
C TRP A 210 -8.91 -14.63 -3.01
N GLY A 211 -9.85 -13.69 -2.93
CA GLY A 211 -10.76 -13.57 -1.79
C GLY A 211 -11.65 -14.80 -1.60
N ALA A 212 -12.06 -15.48 -2.67
CA ALA A 212 -12.82 -16.73 -2.56
C ALA A 212 -12.06 -17.84 -1.82
N LYS A 213 -10.72 -17.81 -1.78
CA LYS A 213 -9.90 -18.79 -1.05
C LYS A 213 -9.98 -18.64 0.47
N THR A 214 -10.51 -17.52 0.98
CA THR A 214 -10.77 -17.37 2.42
C THR A 214 -12.11 -17.98 2.84
N LEU A 215 -12.93 -18.43 1.89
CA LEU A 215 -14.24 -19.01 2.12
C LEU A 215 -14.15 -20.54 2.11
N ILE A 216 -15.01 -21.19 2.89
CA ILE A 216 -15.20 -22.63 2.77
C ILE A 216 -16.05 -22.88 1.53
N PRO A 217 -15.64 -23.78 0.61
CA PRO A 217 -16.48 -24.14 -0.53
C PRO A 217 -17.86 -24.63 -0.07
N ASP A 218 -18.89 -24.22 -0.79
CA ASP A 218 -20.24 -24.76 -0.55
C ASP A 218 -20.23 -26.26 -0.83
N SER A 219 -20.54 -27.04 0.20
CA SER A 219 -20.54 -28.51 0.18
C SER A 219 -21.47 -29.02 1.26
N ASP A 220 -21.96 -30.26 1.13
CA ASP A 220 -22.80 -30.85 2.17
C ASP A 220 -22.08 -30.89 3.53
N ILE A 221 -20.76 -31.08 3.53
CA ILE A 221 -19.92 -31.05 4.73
C ILE A 221 -19.86 -29.64 5.36
N SER A 222 -19.73 -28.58 4.56
CA SER A 222 -19.68 -27.21 5.11
C SER A 222 -21.04 -26.77 5.65
N ARG A 223 -22.13 -27.22 5.02
CA ARG A 223 -23.51 -27.04 5.50
C ARG A 223 -23.75 -27.77 6.82
N GLU A 224 -23.35 -29.04 6.92
CA GLU A 224 -23.49 -29.83 8.16
C GLU A 224 -22.66 -29.28 9.32
N LYS A 225 -21.49 -28.69 9.04
CA LYS A 225 -20.60 -28.10 10.05
C LYS A 225 -20.94 -26.64 10.40
N GLY A 226 -22.03 -26.10 9.86
CA GLY A 226 -22.52 -24.75 10.18
C GLY A 226 -21.71 -23.61 9.54
N ALA A 227 -20.94 -23.89 8.49
CA ALA A 227 -20.15 -22.89 7.77
C ALA A 227 -20.65 -22.60 6.33
N GLY A 228 -21.68 -23.32 5.87
CA GLY A 228 -22.41 -23.04 4.62
C GLY A 228 -23.83 -22.55 4.91
N ALA A 229 -24.51 -22.00 3.89
CA ALA A 229 -25.93 -21.62 3.99
C ALA A 229 -26.77 -22.85 4.39
N GLY A 230 -27.68 -22.67 5.36
CA GLY A 230 -28.50 -23.78 5.84
C GLY A 230 -29.39 -24.32 4.72
N ARG A 231 -29.72 -25.62 4.75
CA ARG A 231 -30.73 -26.21 3.84
C ARG A 231 -32.14 -25.59 3.99
N ILE A 232 -32.33 -24.81 5.04
CA ILE A 232 -33.57 -24.20 5.50
C ILE A 232 -33.29 -22.74 5.84
N ASP A 233 -32.63 -22.00 4.95
CA ASP A 233 -32.80 -20.55 4.94
C ASP A 233 -34.23 -20.29 4.44
N THR A 234 -35.14 -20.14 5.40
CA THR A 234 -36.52 -19.70 5.16
C THR A 234 -36.58 -18.27 5.67
N ASP A 235 -36.20 -17.34 4.79
CA ASP A 235 -36.45 -15.92 4.97
C ASP A 235 -37.93 -15.62 4.64
#